data_AF-A0A151ILC0-F1
#
_entry.id   AF-A0A151ILC0-F1
#
_cell.length_a   1.000
_cell.length_b   1.000
_cell.length_c   1.000
_cell.angle_alpha   90.00
_cell.angle_beta   90.00
_cell.angle_gamma   90.00
#
_symmetry.space_group_name_H-M   'P 1'
#
loop_
_entity.id
_entity.type
_entity.pdbx_description
1 polymer ?
#
loop_
_entity_poly.entity_id
_entity_poly.type
_entity_poly.pdbx_seq_one_letter_code
_entity_poly.pdbx_strand_id
1 'polypeptide(L)'
;MSVSVKSCYIRILEGTPTNVYLPDNIPIFVGRSPETGITDTKCSRQQVRLCANYAEAIVTVQQIGPHACGFNGFKTQNGVKFVARHNDRLELLYGKHVFEIEFNPPPSVTNFASRKRFTSSEQSTESSNTSAKWDSVDNGKLLIYTAQSVQNQAKVAAYDMDGTLIKTKSGLVFPKDCNDWQLLYPDVPGKLKQLHTNEYKIVIFTNQAGLSTGKFKISDFKGKIEKVVQKIGVPIQVFIAVGRSIYRKPTIGMWELLEKEKNGGITIDKAKSFYVGDAAGRPKNWTSGKKKDHSSVDRLMALNVDVKFETPEEHFLKRKTAPYELPKFNPKNLLQTDICKPADVELTLKQQEMILMVGSPASGKSHFTKNHLKEYGYVNRDTLGSWQKCIAAVEQYLNQRKSVVIDNTNPDRNSRERYVKIAKKCKVPVRCFVMTTSLEHAKHNNKFRELTDPRHTPINEIIIHSYMKTYEPPTLEEGFKEIVEINFVPSFRNEQDRRLYEMYLLEN
;
A
#
# COMPACT_ATOMS: atom_id res chain seq x y z
N MET A 1 25.41 -11.69 -27.94
CA MET A 1 25.20 -10.47 -28.76
C MET A 1 23.94 -9.79 -28.23
N SER A 2 23.93 -8.48 -28.00
CA SER A 2 22.71 -7.76 -27.66
C SER A 2 21.78 -7.79 -28.87
N VAL A 3 20.55 -8.29 -28.71
CA VAL A 3 19.59 -8.31 -29.81
C VAL A 3 19.14 -6.88 -30.06
N SER A 4 19.36 -6.37 -31.28
CA SER A 4 18.94 -5.02 -31.65
C SER A 4 17.42 -4.96 -31.80
N VAL A 5 16.82 -3.92 -31.23
CA VAL A 5 15.41 -3.56 -31.44
C VAL A 5 15.18 -3.30 -32.93
N LYS A 6 14.13 -3.91 -33.51
CA LYS A 6 13.75 -3.78 -34.92
C LYS A 6 12.49 -2.94 -35.12
N SER A 7 11.58 -2.94 -34.15
CA SER A 7 10.37 -2.13 -34.18
C SER A 7 9.88 -1.75 -32.78
N CYS A 8 9.11 -0.66 -32.70
CA CYS A 8 8.43 -0.23 -31.48
C CYS A 8 6.97 0.12 -31.77
N TYR A 9 6.08 -0.18 -30.83
CA TYR A 9 4.65 0.14 -30.91
C TYR A 9 4.12 0.60 -29.55
N ILE A 10 3.01 1.34 -29.57
CA ILE A 10 2.06 1.34 -28.46
C ILE A 10 0.87 0.45 -28.80
N ARG A 11 0.46 -0.39 -27.84
CA ARG A 11 -0.58 -1.40 -28.04
C ARG A 11 -1.69 -1.26 -27.00
N ILE A 12 -2.94 -1.27 -27.45
CA ILE A 12 -4.11 -1.23 -26.55
C ILE A 12 -4.21 -2.53 -25.74
N LEU A 13 -4.47 -2.39 -24.42
CA LEU A 13 -4.71 -3.52 -23.51
C LEU A 13 -6.20 -3.90 -23.38
N GLU A 14 -7.13 -3.02 -23.76
CA GLU A 14 -8.59 -3.22 -23.62
C GLU A 14 -9.33 -2.89 -24.92
N GLY A 15 -9.90 -3.90 -25.59
CA GLY A 15 -10.70 -3.75 -26.81
C GLY A 15 -10.08 -4.42 -28.03
N THR A 16 -10.49 -3.99 -29.23
CA THR A 16 -9.94 -4.46 -30.50
C THR A 16 -8.46 -4.05 -30.60
N PRO A 17 -7.52 -4.96 -30.88
CA PRO A 17 -6.09 -4.62 -30.84
C PRO A 17 -5.72 -3.70 -32.00
N THR A 18 -5.49 -2.42 -31.70
CA THR A 18 -4.77 -1.52 -32.59
C THR A 18 -3.36 -1.25 -32.04
N ASN A 19 -2.39 -1.25 -32.95
CA ASN A 19 -0.98 -1.01 -32.68
C ASN A 19 -0.59 0.26 -33.42
N VAL A 20 -0.13 1.30 -32.71
CA VAL A 20 0.43 2.50 -33.36
C VAL A 20 1.94 2.35 -33.41
N TYR A 21 2.50 2.34 -34.62
CA TYR A 21 3.94 2.18 -34.86
C TYR A 21 4.73 3.43 -34.44
N LEU A 22 5.81 3.24 -33.69
CA LEU A 22 6.73 4.29 -33.26
C LEU A 22 8.05 4.17 -34.05
N PRO A 23 8.23 4.92 -35.16
CA PRO A 23 9.49 4.91 -35.91
C PRO A 23 10.68 5.42 -35.08
N ASP A 24 11.86 4.85 -35.30
CA ASP A 24 13.08 5.22 -34.58
C ASP A 24 13.48 6.69 -34.83
N ASN A 25 13.76 7.40 -33.74
CA ASN A 25 14.15 8.81 -33.68
C ASN A 25 13.19 9.80 -34.38
N ILE A 26 12.01 9.36 -34.81
CA ILE A 26 11.00 10.19 -35.48
C ILE A 26 9.83 10.46 -34.51
N PRO A 27 9.54 11.73 -34.19
CA PRO A 27 8.46 12.07 -33.27
C PRO A 27 7.09 11.96 -33.95
N ILE A 28 6.19 11.19 -33.36
CA ILE A 28 4.77 11.11 -33.77
C ILE A 28 3.86 11.78 -32.73
N PHE A 29 2.66 12.17 -33.15
CA PHE A 29 1.62 12.66 -32.25
C PHE A 29 0.47 11.66 -32.20
N VAL A 30 0.08 11.27 -30.98
CA VAL A 30 -0.97 10.28 -30.73
C VAL A 30 -2.08 10.92 -29.92
N GLY A 31 -3.32 10.54 -30.20
CA GLY A 31 -4.51 11.06 -29.55
C GLY A 31 -5.77 10.44 -30.14
N ARG A 32 -6.89 11.15 -30.10
CA ARG A 32 -8.17 10.74 -30.67
C ARG A 32 -8.09 10.58 -32.20
N SER A 33 -8.02 9.34 -32.68
CA SER A 33 -7.97 9.00 -34.12
C SER A 33 -8.60 7.62 -34.38
N PRO A 34 -8.88 7.27 -35.65
CA PRO A 34 -9.29 5.91 -36.01
C PRO A 34 -8.23 4.86 -35.63
N GLU A 35 -6.94 5.15 -35.77
CA GLU A 35 -5.84 4.25 -35.39
C GLU A 35 -5.81 3.92 -33.89
N THR A 36 -6.13 4.88 -33.02
CA THR A 36 -6.21 4.62 -31.57
C THR A 36 -7.57 4.07 -31.13
N GLY A 37 -8.56 4.00 -32.01
CA GLY A 37 -9.94 3.64 -31.66
C GLY A 37 -10.63 4.61 -30.69
N ILE A 38 -9.98 5.72 -30.32
CA ILE A 38 -10.52 6.68 -29.33
C ILE A 38 -11.51 7.61 -30.01
N THR A 39 -12.70 7.71 -29.42
CA THR A 39 -13.74 8.67 -29.82
C THR A 39 -14.00 9.75 -28.76
N ASP A 40 -13.54 9.57 -27.51
CA ASP A 40 -13.74 10.51 -26.39
C ASP A 40 -13.21 11.91 -26.74
N THR A 41 -14.12 12.89 -26.82
CA THR A 41 -13.83 14.27 -27.22
C THR A 41 -12.88 15.00 -26.29
N LYS A 42 -12.68 14.51 -25.06
CA LYS A 42 -11.68 15.05 -24.11
C LYS A 42 -10.25 14.65 -24.47
N CYS A 43 -10.06 13.63 -25.30
CA CYS A 43 -8.76 13.29 -25.85
C CYS A 43 -8.49 14.18 -27.07
N SER A 44 -7.42 14.99 -27.02
CA SER A 44 -6.97 15.78 -28.17
C SER A 44 -6.61 14.84 -29.33
N ARG A 45 -6.70 15.31 -30.59
CA ARG A 45 -6.11 14.57 -31.73
C ARG A 45 -4.59 14.46 -31.61
N GLN A 46 -3.97 15.44 -30.95
CA GLN A 46 -2.56 15.46 -30.56
C GLN A 46 -2.50 15.56 -29.03
N GLN A 47 -2.66 14.41 -28.37
CA GLN A 47 -2.75 14.31 -26.91
C GLN A 47 -1.38 14.11 -26.28
N VAL A 48 -0.54 13.28 -26.91
CA VAL A 48 0.87 13.09 -26.57
C VAL A 48 1.73 13.18 -27.82
N ARG A 49 3.01 13.52 -27.61
CA ARG A 49 4.09 13.36 -28.58
C ARG A 49 4.99 12.23 -28.11
N LEU A 50 5.21 11.24 -28.96
CA LEU A 50 6.04 10.05 -28.70
C LEU A 50 7.25 10.06 -29.63
N CYS A 51 8.42 9.67 -29.15
CA CYS A 51 9.61 9.48 -29.97
C CYS A 51 10.38 8.27 -29.45
N ALA A 52 10.49 7.21 -30.25
CA ALA A 52 11.26 6.02 -29.88
C ALA A 52 12.75 6.23 -30.15
N ASN A 53 13.60 5.57 -29.36
CA ASN A 53 15.03 5.41 -29.58
C ASN A 53 15.36 3.92 -29.39
N TYR A 54 15.61 3.24 -30.50
CA TYR A 54 15.83 1.79 -30.56
C TYR A 54 17.22 1.40 -30.00
N ALA A 55 18.21 2.31 -30.06
CA ALA A 55 19.54 2.07 -29.53
C ALA A 55 19.57 2.06 -27.98
N GLU A 56 18.70 2.87 -27.35
CA GLU A 56 18.55 2.90 -25.89
C GLU A 56 17.33 2.10 -25.38
N ALA A 57 16.50 1.57 -26.29
CA ALA A 57 15.23 0.89 -26.01
C ALA A 57 14.28 1.72 -25.11
N ILE A 58 14.12 3.00 -25.44
CA ILE A 58 13.27 3.96 -24.73
C ILE A 58 12.31 4.71 -25.67
N VAL A 59 11.18 5.17 -25.13
CA VAL A 59 10.26 6.11 -25.77
C VAL A 59 10.19 7.38 -24.93
N THR A 60 10.49 8.52 -25.52
CA THR A 60 10.20 9.82 -24.88
C THR A 60 8.73 10.15 -25.06
N VAL A 61 8.00 10.28 -23.95
CA VAL A 61 6.58 10.64 -23.89
C VAL A 61 6.45 12.09 -23.43
N GLN A 62 5.74 12.93 -24.19
CA GLN A 62 5.45 14.31 -23.80
C GLN A 62 3.96 14.59 -23.91
N GLN A 63 3.31 15.06 -22.84
CA GLN A 63 1.92 15.54 -22.93
C GLN A 63 1.88 16.84 -23.74
N ILE A 64 0.97 16.90 -24.70
CA ILE A 64 0.67 18.08 -25.54
C ILE A 64 -0.78 18.54 -25.34
N GLY A 65 -1.70 17.60 -25.16
CA GLY A 65 -3.13 17.88 -25.00
C GLY A 65 -3.47 18.57 -23.68
N PRO A 66 -4.61 19.30 -23.63
CA PRO A 66 -4.99 20.10 -22.47
C PRO A 66 -5.42 19.26 -21.26
N HIS A 67 -5.95 18.07 -21.50
CA HIS A 67 -6.32 17.12 -20.44
C HIS A 67 -5.13 16.24 -20.08
N ALA A 68 -4.99 15.91 -18.79
CA ALA A 68 -3.86 15.11 -18.31
C ALA A 68 -3.90 13.67 -18.84
N CYS A 69 -2.73 13.15 -19.20
CA CYS A 69 -2.49 11.74 -19.46
C CYS A 69 -2.17 11.01 -18.14
N GLY A 70 -2.06 9.69 -18.21
CA GLY A 70 -1.45 8.86 -17.17
C GLY A 70 -0.19 8.18 -17.70
N PHE A 71 0.78 7.94 -16.82
CA PHE A 71 1.97 7.15 -17.11
C PHE A 71 2.28 6.26 -15.92
N ASN A 72 2.24 4.93 -16.11
CA ASN A 72 2.34 3.93 -15.05
C ASN A 72 1.41 4.21 -13.83
N GLY A 73 0.17 4.65 -14.09
CA GLY A 73 -0.80 5.01 -13.04
C GLY A 73 -0.63 6.41 -12.43
N PHE A 74 0.36 7.20 -12.87
CA PHE A 74 0.60 8.56 -12.39
C PHE A 74 0.08 9.62 -13.37
N LYS A 75 -0.65 10.60 -12.86
CA LYS A 75 -1.18 11.72 -13.65
C LYS A 75 -0.04 12.63 -14.14
N THR A 76 0.06 12.83 -15.46
CA THR A 76 1.08 13.70 -16.06
C THR A 76 0.72 15.19 -15.93
N GLN A 77 1.73 16.05 -16.11
CA GLN A 77 1.57 17.49 -16.25
C GLN A 77 1.90 17.91 -17.69
N ASN A 78 1.21 18.94 -18.19
CA ASN A 78 1.38 19.40 -19.57
C ASN A 78 2.83 19.88 -19.83
N GLY A 79 3.39 19.55 -21.00
CA GLY A 79 4.75 19.89 -21.39
C GLY A 79 5.86 19.03 -20.75
N VAL A 80 5.60 18.29 -19.67
CA VAL A 80 6.60 17.41 -19.04
C VAL A 80 6.92 16.21 -19.94
N LYS A 81 8.21 15.90 -20.04
CA LYS A 81 8.74 14.72 -20.75
C LYS A 81 9.04 13.60 -19.77
N PHE A 82 8.62 12.39 -20.13
CA PHE A 82 8.89 11.15 -19.42
C PHE A 82 9.67 10.20 -20.33
N VAL A 83 10.47 9.32 -19.75
CA VAL A 83 11.19 8.27 -20.48
C VAL A 83 10.56 6.94 -20.11
N ALA A 84 10.01 6.28 -21.10
CA ALA A 84 9.31 5.01 -20.97
C ALA A 84 10.10 3.88 -21.62
N ARG A 85 9.93 2.66 -21.13
CA ARG A 85 10.61 1.44 -21.55
C ARG A 85 9.61 0.38 -22.01
N HIS A 86 10.12 -0.75 -22.45
CA HIS A 86 9.30 -1.93 -22.73
C HIS A 86 8.41 -2.28 -21.53
N ASN A 87 7.12 -2.52 -21.79
CA ASN A 87 6.04 -2.82 -20.84
C ASN A 87 5.64 -1.66 -19.89
N ASP A 88 6.19 -0.45 -20.06
CA ASP A 88 5.61 0.74 -19.42
C ASP A 88 4.25 1.09 -20.06
N ARG A 89 3.36 1.66 -19.24
CA ARG A 89 1.97 1.95 -19.60
C ARG A 89 1.71 3.44 -19.75
N LEU A 90 1.01 3.79 -20.82
CA LEU A 90 0.62 5.14 -21.19
C LEU A 90 -0.91 5.21 -21.31
N GLU A 91 -1.53 6.09 -20.53
CA GLU A 91 -2.97 6.35 -20.56
C GLU A 91 -3.17 7.68 -21.29
N LEU A 92 -3.79 7.68 -22.48
CA LEU A 92 -3.92 8.94 -23.25
C LEU A 92 -4.85 9.95 -22.56
N LEU A 93 -5.73 9.50 -21.68
CA LEU A 93 -6.39 10.32 -20.66
C LEU A 93 -6.21 9.65 -19.30
N TYR A 94 -5.91 10.40 -18.25
CA TYR A 94 -5.71 9.82 -16.93
C TYR A 94 -6.91 8.99 -16.46
N GLY A 95 -6.66 7.70 -16.19
CA GLY A 95 -7.67 6.69 -15.85
C GLY A 95 -8.41 6.07 -17.05
N LYS A 96 -7.95 6.26 -18.30
CA LYS A 96 -8.60 5.77 -19.53
C LYS A 96 -7.62 5.50 -20.68
N HIS A 97 -8.05 4.67 -21.63
CA HIS A 97 -7.34 4.44 -22.91
C HIS A 97 -5.88 4.04 -22.68
N VAL A 98 -5.69 2.88 -22.06
CA VAL A 98 -4.38 2.35 -21.65
C VAL A 98 -3.69 1.66 -22.81
N PHE A 99 -2.47 2.09 -23.09
CA PHE A 99 -1.55 1.47 -24.03
C PHE A 99 -0.30 0.97 -23.29
N GLU A 100 0.31 -0.09 -23.81
CA GLU A 100 1.59 -0.64 -23.34
C GLU A 100 2.65 -0.44 -24.43
N ILE A 101 3.89 -0.15 -24.03
CA ILE A 101 5.01 0.09 -24.97
C ILE A 101 5.70 -1.24 -25.30
N GLU A 102 5.56 -1.65 -26.55
CA GLU A 102 6.13 -2.90 -27.07
C GLU A 102 7.39 -2.58 -27.87
N PHE A 103 8.52 -3.17 -27.50
CA PHE A 103 9.77 -3.16 -28.28
C PHE A 103 10.00 -4.57 -28.80
N ASN A 104 10.24 -4.70 -30.10
CA ASN A 104 10.35 -5.99 -30.76
C ASN A 104 11.68 -6.13 -31.52
N PRO A 105 12.51 -7.14 -31.21
CA PRO A 105 12.40 -8.06 -30.06
C PRO A 105 12.55 -7.32 -28.71
N PRO A 106 12.00 -7.86 -27.61
CA PRO A 106 12.15 -7.29 -26.27
C PRO A 106 13.63 -7.05 -25.88
N PRO A 107 13.98 -5.90 -25.29
CA PRO A 107 15.34 -5.63 -24.84
C PRO A 107 15.74 -6.59 -23.72
N SER A 108 16.94 -7.17 -23.82
CA SER A 108 17.49 -8.06 -22.81
C SER A 108 17.70 -7.34 -21.48
N VAL A 109 17.20 -7.90 -20.37
CA VAL A 109 17.17 -7.30 -19.02
C VAL A 109 18.58 -7.02 -18.43
N THR A 110 19.63 -7.48 -19.09
CA THR A 110 21.03 -7.23 -18.76
C THR A 110 21.59 -6.00 -19.49
N ASN A 111 21.54 -4.82 -18.85
CA ASN A 111 22.59 -3.77 -18.85
C ASN A 111 22.10 -2.43 -18.29
N PHE A 112 21.86 -2.35 -16.97
CA PHE A 112 21.86 -1.05 -16.26
C PHE A 112 23.28 -0.65 -15.84
N ALA A 113 24.18 -0.59 -16.83
CA ALA A 113 25.53 -0.08 -16.63
C ALA A 113 25.53 1.46 -16.73
N SER A 114 25.64 2.14 -15.58
CA SER A 114 25.90 3.57 -15.57
C SER A 114 27.26 3.84 -16.23
N ARG A 115 27.30 4.63 -17.31
CA ARG A 115 28.54 5.06 -17.98
C ARG A 115 29.39 5.91 -17.03
N LYS A 116 30.32 5.27 -16.29
CA LYS A 116 31.47 5.95 -15.68
C LYS A 116 32.46 6.32 -16.78
N ARG A 117 33.07 7.51 -16.68
CA ARG A 117 34.25 7.87 -17.48
C ARG A 117 35.45 7.07 -16.95
N PHE A 118 36.27 6.56 -17.86
CA PHE A 118 37.53 5.90 -17.54
C PHE A 118 38.67 6.90 -17.35
N THR A 119 39.49 6.66 -16.33
CA THR A 119 40.93 6.96 -16.33
C THR A 119 41.61 5.82 -15.55
N SER A 120 42.49 5.09 -16.23
CA SER A 120 43.53 4.22 -15.65
C SER A 120 44.52 5.06 -14.81
N SER A 121 45.29 4.55 -13.83
CA SER A 121 45.35 3.24 -13.15
C SER A 121 46.22 3.38 -11.86
N GLU A 122 46.64 2.38 -11.06
CA GLU A 122 46.71 0.91 -11.19
C GLU A 122 46.53 0.19 -9.81
N GLN A 123 47.32 -0.85 -9.53
CA GLN A 123 47.21 -1.78 -8.38
C GLN A 123 47.82 -1.26 -7.06
N SER A 124 47.15 -1.54 -5.93
CA SER A 124 47.80 -2.12 -4.72
C SER A 124 46.80 -2.43 -3.59
N THR A 125 46.94 -3.63 -3.01
CA THR A 125 46.61 -4.11 -1.63
C THR A 125 45.29 -3.75 -0.93
N GLU A 126 44.82 -4.73 -0.14
CA GLU A 126 43.58 -4.71 0.64
C GLU A 126 43.48 -3.53 1.62
N SER A 127 42.44 -2.69 1.45
CA SER A 127 41.87 -1.87 2.51
C SER A 127 40.41 -1.54 2.20
N SER A 128 39.56 -1.50 3.22
CA SER A 128 38.10 -1.39 3.08
C SER A 128 37.65 0.05 2.77
N ASN A 129 37.69 0.42 1.48
CA ASN A 129 37.18 1.69 0.96
C ASN A 129 35.63 1.80 1.07
N THR A 130 35.14 2.06 2.29
CA THR A 130 33.72 2.20 2.62
C THR A 130 33.23 3.65 2.43
N SER A 131 33.05 4.05 1.17
CA SER A 131 32.31 5.27 0.86
C SER A 131 30.81 5.12 1.25
N ALA A 132 30.14 6.25 1.52
CA ALA A 132 28.72 6.24 1.83
C ALA A 132 27.90 5.67 0.66
N LYS A 133 26.94 4.79 0.95
CA LYS A 133 26.24 3.98 -0.05
C LYS A 133 24.74 4.25 -0.08
N TRP A 134 24.18 4.28 -1.29
CA TRP A 134 22.73 4.22 -1.52
C TRP A 134 22.33 2.87 -2.12
N ASP A 135 21.42 2.17 -1.46
CA ASP A 135 20.72 0.98 -1.99
C ASP A 135 19.26 1.33 -2.36
N SER A 136 18.67 0.52 -3.24
CA SER A 136 17.25 0.55 -3.59
C SER A 136 16.73 -0.89 -3.60
N VAL A 137 15.61 -1.14 -2.92
CA VAL A 137 15.01 -2.46 -2.72
C VAL A 137 13.58 -2.47 -3.28
N ASP A 138 13.12 -3.63 -3.74
CA ASP A 138 11.78 -3.87 -4.31
C ASP A 138 11.33 -2.80 -5.32
N ASN A 139 12.13 -2.61 -6.38
CA ASN A 139 11.89 -1.62 -7.44
C ASN A 139 11.69 -0.18 -6.92
N GLY A 140 12.37 0.17 -5.82
CA GLY A 140 12.36 1.50 -5.23
C GLY A 140 11.28 1.74 -4.18
N LYS A 141 10.56 0.70 -3.73
CA LYS A 141 9.64 0.77 -2.57
C LYS A 141 10.34 1.03 -1.24
N LEU A 142 11.65 0.80 -1.18
CA LEU A 142 12.53 1.18 -0.08
C LEU A 142 13.85 1.72 -0.64
N LEU A 143 14.28 2.88 -0.12
CA LEU A 143 15.62 3.41 -0.33
C LEU A 143 16.39 3.31 0.99
N ILE A 144 17.68 2.98 0.91
CA ILE A 144 18.55 2.88 2.08
C ILE A 144 19.80 3.73 1.85
N TYR A 145 20.12 4.60 2.80
CA TYR A 145 21.42 5.27 2.89
C TYR A 145 22.23 4.65 4.01
N THR A 146 23.49 4.31 3.75
CA THR A 146 24.44 3.91 4.79
C THR A 146 25.59 4.88 4.76
N ALA A 147 25.73 5.70 5.81
CA ALA A 147 26.86 6.61 5.94
C ALA A 147 28.19 5.85 6.03
N GLN A 148 29.29 6.53 5.73
CA GLN A 148 30.63 6.01 5.99
C GLN A 148 30.80 5.68 7.48
N SER A 149 31.57 4.63 7.78
CA SER A 149 31.87 4.16 9.14
C SER A 149 30.66 3.73 9.99
N VAL A 150 29.50 3.43 9.39
CA VAL A 150 28.41 2.75 10.11
C VAL A 150 28.88 1.36 10.54
N GLN A 151 28.88 1.11 11.84
CA GLN A 151 29.18 -0.20 12.42
C GLN A 151 27.90 -1.01 12.62
N ASN A 152 28.03 -2.33 12.53
CA ASN A 152 26.99 -3.27 12.95
C ASN A 152 27.08 -3.46 14.46
N GLN A 153 25.94 -3.48 15.15
CA GLN A 153 25.88 -3.59 16.61
C GLN A 153 24.66 -4.40 17.04
N ALA A 154 24.76 -5.06 18.20
CA ALA A 154 23.62 -5.76 18.81
C ALA A 154 22.62 -4.77 19.44
N LYS A 155 23.04 -3.55 19.81
CA LYS A 155 22.17 -2.49 20.34
C LYS A 155 21.79 -1.52 19.22
N VAL A 156 20.50 -1.26 19.03
CA VAL A 156 20.00 -0.31 18.03
C VAL A 156 19.23 0.83 18.71
N ALA A 157 19.64 2.05 18.39
CA ALA A 157 18.90 3.27 18.71
C ALA A 157 18.27 3.76 17.41
N ALA A 158 16.98 3.45 17.24
CA ALA A 158 16.25 3.75 16.02
C ALA A 158 15.31 4.96 16.21
N TYR A 159 15.14 5.76 15.15
CA TYR A 159 14.41 7.03 15.21
C TYR A 159 13.48 7.20 13.99
N ASP A 160 12.37 7.91 14.14
CA ASP A 160 11.78 8.64 13.00
C ASP A 160 12.63 9.89 12.67
N MET A 161 12.38 10.51 11.52
CA MET A 161 13.03 11.73 11.08
C MET A 161 12.19 13.00 11.30
N ASP A 162 11.01 13.10 10.67
CA ASP A 162 10.26 14.34 10.46
C ASP A 162 9.23 14.54 11.59
N GLY A 163 9.63 15.31 12.61
CA GLY A 163 8.89 15.45 13.87
C GLY A 163 9.69 14.94 15.08
N THR A 164 10.73 14.16 14.83
CA THR A 164 11.51 13.42 15.84
C THR A 164 12.99 13.83 15.92
N LEU A 165 13.72 13.86 14.80
CA LEU A 165 15.10 14.36 14.74
C LEU A 165 15.17 15.77 14.15
N ILE A 166 14.29 16.06 13.19
CA ILE A 166 14.16 17.35 12.52
C ILE A 166 12.72 17.85 12.56
N LYS A 167 12.54 19.16 12.35
CA LYS A 167 11.25 19.84 12.15
C LYS A 167 11.39 20.80 10.98
N THR A 168 10.28 21.32 10.45
CA THR A 168 10.34 22.37 9.42
C THR A 168 11.04 23.62 9.95
N LYS A 169 11.78 24.32 9.07
CA LYS A 169 12.37 25.63 9.40
C LYS A 169 11.30 26.72 9.32
N SER A 170 10.34 26.57 8.42
CA SER A 170 9.21 27.46 8.18
C SER A 170 8.12 27.43 9.25
N GLY A 171 8.10 26.43 10.13
CA GLY A 171 7.03 26.22 11.11
C GLY A 171 5.72 25.65 10.53
N LEU A 172 5.68 25.37 9.23
CA LEU A 172 4.54 24.71 8.59
C LEU A 172 4.49 23.21 8.97
N VAL A 173 3.30 22.61 8.89
CA VAL A 173 3.09 21.17 9.15
C VAL A 173 3.81 20.30 8.10
N PHE A 174 3.90 20.78 6.86
CA PHE A 174 4.63 20.11 5.78
C PHE A 174 5.76 21.01 5.27
N PRO A 175 6.94 20.45 4.94
CA PRO A 175 8.05 21.24 4.40
C PRO A 175 7.71 21.81 3.03
N LYS A 176 8.18 23.03 2.75
CA LYS A 176 8.08 23.67 1.43
C LYS A 176 8.92 22.95 0.38
N ASP A 177 10.14 22.57 0.74
CA ASP A 177 11.12 21.90 -0.12
C ASP A 177 12.12 21.07 0.71
N CYS A 178 13.10 20.45 0.06
CA CYS A 178 14.08 19.56 0.70
C CYS A 178 15.09 20.26 1.63
N ASN A 179 15.12 21.60 1.67
CA ASN A 179 15.94 22.41 2.58
C ASN A 179 15.11 23.04 3.73
N ASP A 180 13.78 22.91 3.71
CA ASP A 180 12.90 23.41 4.78
C ASP A 180 12.92 22.48 6.01
N TRP A 181 14.07 22.39 6.66
CA TRP A 181 14.25 21.65 7.90
C TRP A 181 15.31 22.27 8.82
N GLN A 182 15.23 21.92 10.10
CA GLN A 182 16.19 22.21 11.16
C GLN A 182 16.10 21.09 12.20
N LEU A 183 17.10 20.96 13.09
CA LEU A 183 17.03 19.99 14.20
C LEU A 183 15.80 20.27 15.08
N LEU A 184 15.16 19.21 15.59
CA LEU A 184 14.01 19.33 16.50
C LEU A 184 14.42 20.07 17.79
N TYR A 185 15.51 19.61 18.40
CA TYR A 185 16.15 20.19 19.58
C TYR A 185 17.67 20.36 19.34
N PRO A 186 18.34 21.32 20.00
CA PRO A 186 19.80 21.48 19.91
C PRO A 186 20.59 20.24 20.35
N ASP A 187 20.06 19.47 21.30
CA ASP A 187 20.77 18.36 21.95
C ASP A 187 20.78 17.05 21.13
N VAL A 188 20.06 16.99 20.01
CA VAL A 188 19.95 15.78 19.17
C VAL A 188 21.34 15.22 18.77
N PRO A 189 22.29 16.02 18.24
CA PRO A 189 23.65 15.56 17.92
C PRO A 189 24.40 15.02 19.14
N GLY A 190 24.33 15.72 20.28
CA GLY A 190 25.00 15.32 21.51
C GLY A 190 24.47 13.99 22.05
N LYS A 191 23.14 13.80 22.02
CA LYS A 191 22.50 12.57 22.48
C LYS A 191 22.80 11.37 21.59
N LEU A 192 22.76 11.55 20.26
CA LEU A 192 23.10 10.48 19.31
C LEU A 192 24.59 10.14 19.36
N LYS A 193 25.48 11.12 19.58
CA LYS A 193 26.91 10.88 19.82
C LYS A 193 27.15 10.06 21.08
N GLN A 194 26.47 10.37 22.19
CA GLN A 194 26.55 9.57 23.42
C GLN A 194 26.15 8.11 23.18
N LEU A 195 25.05 7.89 22.44
CA LEU A 195 24.56 6.54 22.14
C LEU A 195 25.52 5.77 21.23
N HIS A 196 26.05 6.42 20.19
CA HIS A 196 27.06 5.83 19.32
C HIS A 196 28.34 5.45 20.08
N THR A 197 28.82 6.31 21.00
CA THR A 197 29.94 5.98 21.90
C THR A 197 29.63 4.79 22.82
N ASN A 198 28.36 4.63 23.22
CA ASN A 198 27.88 3.48 23.99
C ASN A 198 27.51 2.26 23.11
N GLU A 199 28.08 2.18 21.91
CA GLU A 199 27.94 1.09 20.92
C GLU A 199 26.50 0.82 20.47
N TYR A 200 25.66 1.86 20.39
CA TYR A 200 24.40 1.78 19.65
C TYR A 200 24.64 2.07 18.18
N LYS A 201 24.17 1.19 17.30
CA LYS A 201 23.99 1.53 15.89
C LYS A 201 22.82 2.50 15.78
N ILE A 202 23.07 3.66 15.18
CA ILE A 202 22.06 4.71 15.00
C ILE A 202 21.33 4.47 13.67
N VAL A 203 20.01 4.32 13.74
CA VAL A 203 19.16 4.01 12.59
C VAL A 203 18.01 5.01 12.47
N ILE A 204 17.64 5.37 11.25
CA ILE A 204 16.42 6.14 10.97
C ILE A 204 15.47 5.30 10.13
N PHE A 205 14.19 5.25 10.53
CA PHE A 205 13.09 4.60 9.84
C PHE A 205 12.02 5.65 9.52
N THR A 206 11.87 6.05 8.24
CA THR A 206 10.98 7.17 7.86
C THR A 206 10.00 6.83 6.72
N ASN A 207 8.77 7.33 6.84
CA ASN A 207 7.63 7.06 5.97
C ASN A 207 7.44 8.15 4.90
N GLN A 208 7.94 7.97 3.67
CA GLN A 208 8.06 9.04 2.67
C GLN A 208 7.19 8.80 1.41
N ALA A 209 5.86 8.74 1.61
CA ALA A 209 4.90 8.56 0.52
C ALA A 209 4.94 9.67 -0.55
N GLY A 210 5.42 10.87 -0.19
CA GLY A 210 5.63 11.98 -1.13
C GLY A 210 6.63 11.69 -2.26
N LEU A 211 7.51 10.71 -2.07
CA LEU A 211 8.44 10.25 -3.12
C LEU A 211 7.71 9.42 -4.19
N SER A 212 6.78 8.54 -3.76
CA SER A 212 5.98 7.75 -4.71
C SER A 212 4.98 8.57 -5.52
N THR A 213 4.51 9.71 -5.01
CA THR A 213 3.57 10.59 -5.72
C THR A 213 4.26 11.64 -6.59
N GLY A 214 5.60 11.62 -6.70
CA GLY A 214 6.38 12.61 -7.43
C GLY A 214 6.38 14.02 -6.80
N LYS A 215 5.84 14.20 -5.59
CA LYS A 215 5.80 15.49 -4.88
C LYS A 215 7.22 16.03 -4.61
N PHE A 216 8.17 15.13 -4.36
CA PHE A 216 9.59 15.46 -4.22
C PHE A 216 10.42 14.56 -5.14
N LYS A 217 11.45 15.13 -5.78
CA LYS A 217 12.42 14.33 -6.55
C LYS A 217 13.26 13.49 -5.59
N ILE A 218 13.50 12.23 -5.97
CA ILE A 218 14.32 11.31 -5.18
C ILE A 218 15.75 11.87 -4.99
N SER A 219 16.34 12.50 -6.02
CA SER A 219 17.66 13.16 -5.95
C SER A 219 17.74 14.18 -4.81
N ASP A 220 16.75 15.05 -4.73
CA ASP A 220 16.74 16.20 -3.83
C ASP A 220 16.51 15.72 -2.39
N PHE A 221 15.70 14.68 -2.23
CA PHE A 221 15.49 14.01 -0.95
C PHE A 221 16.74 13.22 -0.49
N LYS A 222 17.47 12.56 -1.38
CA LYS A 222 18.78 11.98 -1.05
C LYS A 222 19.74 13.04 -0.49
N GLY A 223 19.80 14.20 -1.15
CA GLY A 223 20.55 15.36 -0.65
C GLY A 223 20.06 15.91 0.69
N LYS A 224 18.75 15.86 0.99
CA LYS A 224 18.23 16.16 2.35
C LYS A 224 18.81 15.19 3.37
N ILE A 225 18.74 13.88 3.12
CA ILE A 225 19.22 12.84 4.04
C ILE A 225 20.72 13.00 4.33
N GLU A 226 21.55 13.18 3.30
CA GLU A 226 23.00 13.39 3.46
C GLU A 226 23.31 14.61 4.33
N LYS A 227 22.65 15.75 4.08
CA LYS A 227 22.81 16.96 4.91
C LYS A 227 22.31 16.78 6.35
N VAL A 228 21.23 16.02 6.57
CA VAL A 228 20.72 15.71 7.93
C VAL A 228 21.73 14.85 8.70
N VAL A 229 22.24 13.78 8.10
CA VAL A 229 23.24 12.91 8.73
C VAL A 229 24.53 13.70 9.01
N GLN A 230 25.01 14.49 8.06
CA GLN A 230 26.16 15.39 8.24
C GLN A 230 25.94 16.38 9.39
N LYS A 231 24.72 16.94 9.54
CA LYS A 231 24.40 17.91 10.60
C LYS A 231 24.29 17.27 11.99
N ILE A 232 23.93 15.99 12.07
CA ILE A 232 23.93 15.22 13.33
C ILE A 232 25.37 14.77 13.69
N GLY A 233 26.22 14.50 12.70
CA GLY A 233 27.65 14.28 12.91
C GLY A 233 28.01 12.91 13.53
N VAL A 234 27.18 11.89 13.31
CA VAL A 234 27.49 10.48 13.64
C VAL A 234 27.18 9.59 12.43
N PRO A 235 27.79 8.39 12.32
CA PRO A 235 27.38 7.39 11.33
C PRO A 235 25.92 6.94 11.55
N ILE A 236 25.09 7.07 10.52
CA ILE A 236 23.67 6.68 10.55
C ILE A 236 23.33 5.82 9.34
N GLN A 237 22.52 4.79 9.55
CA GLN A 237 21.83 4.06 8.48
C GLN A 237 20.36 4.51 8.38
N VAL A 238 19.91 4.94 7.21
CA VAL A 238 18.58 5.54 7.00
C VAL A 238 17.79 4.67 6.04
N PHE A 239 16.62 4.20 6.47
CA PHE A 239 15.66 3.42 5.71
C PHE A 239 14.43 4.28 5.42
N ILE A 240 14.04 4.35 4.15
CA ILE A 240 13.07 5.29 3.63
C ILE A 240 11.98 4.52 2.88
N ALA A 241 10.84 4.31 3.53
CA ALA A 241 9.70 3.63 2.92
C ALA A 241 9.02 4.53 1.88
N VAL A 242 9.09 4.12 0.61
CA VAL A 242 8.53 4.85 -0.53
C VAL A 242 7.14 4.30 -0.84
N GLY A 243 6.13 5.17 -0.70
CA GLY A 243 4.74 4.81 -0.97
C GLY A 243 4.14 3.84 0.04
N ARG A 244 3.26 2.95 -0.44
CA ARG A 244 2.56 1.93 0.36
C ARG A 244 3.19 0.56 0.09
N SER A 245 3.82 -0.04 1.09
CA SER A 245 4.53 -1.32 1.01
C SER A 245 4.69 -1.92 2.42
N ILE A 246 5.25 -3.13 2.51
CA ILE A 246 5.63 -3.79 3.77
C ILE A 246 6.74 -3.05 4.55
N TYR A 247 7.32 -2.02 3.96
CA TYR A 247 8.29 -1.14 4.61
C TYR A 247 7.61 0.03 5.33
N ARG A 248 6.34 0.33 5.07
CA ARG A 248 5.68 1.51 5.62
C ARG A 248 5.23 1.26 7.06
N LYS A 249 5.75 2.02 8.02
CA LYS A 249 5.32 1.98 9.43
C LYS A 249 3.80 2.15 9.51
N PRO A 250 3.07 1.36 10.32
CA PRO A 250 3.57 0.55 11.44
C PRO A 250 4.11 -0.85 11.09
N THR A 251 4.09 -1.26 9.81
CA THR A 251 4.67 -2.55 9.41
C THR A 251 6.19 -2.58 9.62
N ILE A 252 6.75 -3.77 9.84
CA ILE A 252 8.12 -3.93 10.34
C ILE A 252 9.18 -4.19 9.26
N GLY A 253 8.84 -4.16 7.97
CA GLY A 253 9.75 -4.63 6.91
C GLY A 253 11.09 -3.88 6.83
N MET A 254 11.15 -2.60 7.26
CA MET A 254 12.44 -1.89 7.37
C MET A 254 13.31 -2.45 8.50
N TRP A 255 12.70 -2.84 9.63
CA TRP A 255 13.40 -3.44 10.76
C TRP A 255 13.81 -4.89 10.44
N GLU A 256 12.94 -5.68 9.81
CA GLU A 256 13.31 -7.04 9.38
C GLU A 256 14.47 -7.03 8.39
N LEU A 257 14.51 -6.07 7.46
CA LEU A 257 15.63 -5.95 6.53
C LEU A 257 16.91 -5.48 7.24
N LEU A 258 16.80 -4.65 8.28
CA LEU A 258 17.92 -4.34 9.17
C LEU A 258 18.47 -5.60 9.82
N GLU A 259 17.62 -6.38 10.50
CA GLU A 259 18.00 -7.63 11.18
C GLU A 259 18.62 -8.66 10.24
N LYS A 260 17.95 -8.93 9.10
CA LYS A 260 18.30 -10.03 8.19
C LYS A 260 19.51 -9.72 7.31
N GLU A 261 19.63 -8.49 6.82
CA GLU A 261 20.57 -8.16 5.73
C GLU A 261 21.50 -6.98 6.03
N LYS A 262 21.05 -5.97 6.76
CA LYS A 262 21.78 -4.70 6.90
C LYS A 262 22.49 -4.52 8.26
N ASN A 263 22.51 -5.55 9.11
CA ASN A 263 23.30 -5.60 10.34
C ASN A 263 24.46 -6.62 10.33
N GLY A 264 24.88 -7.08 9.14
CA GLY A 264 26.08 -7.91 8.98
C GLY A 264 26.08 -9.23 9.77
N GLY A 265 24.90 -9.84 9.94
CA GLY A 265 24.74 -11.08 10.71
C GLY A 265 24.72 -10.93 12.24
N ILE A 266 24.91 -9.72 12.78
CA ILE A 266 24.81 -9.47 14.22
C ILE A 266 23.34 -9.41 14.63
N THR A 267 22.90 -10.34 15.46
CA THR A 267 21.55 -10.36 16.06
C THR A 267 21.32 -9.12 16.92
N ILE A 268 20.15 -8.48 16.75
CA ILE A 268 19.78 -7.31 17.54
C ILE A 268 19.15 -7.75 18.87
N ASP A 269 19.71 -7.26 19.98
CA ASP A 269 19.15 -7.37 21.31
C ASP A 269 18.00 -6.35 21.44
N LYS A 270 16.78 -6.81 21.21
CA LYS A 270 15.58 -5.97 21.26
C LYS A 270 15.30 -5.38 22.64
N ALA A 271 15.62 -6.11 23.71
CA ALA A 271 15.41 -5.64 25.09
C ALA A 271 16.34 -4.47 25.46
N LYS A 272 17.55 -4.43 24.86
CA LYS A 272 18.49 -3.29 24.99
C LYS A 272 18.35 -2.25 23.87
N SER A 273 17.47 -2.47 22.89
CA SER A 273 17.22 -1.56 21.77
C SER A 273 15.93 -0.76 21.96
N PHE A 274 15.79 0.35 21.24
CA PHE A 274 14.61 1.21 21.36
C PHE A 274 14.29 1.95 20.06
N TYR A 275 13.04 2.38 19.95
CA TYR A 275 12.54 3.26 18.91
C TYR A 275 12.04 4.59 19.48
N VAL A 276 12.38 5.71 18.83
CA VAL A 276 11.89 7.05 19.17
C VAL A 276 11.08 7.62 18.01
N GLY A 277 9.89 8.14 18.29
CA GLY A 277 9.02 8.72 17.28
C GLY A 277 7.92 9.63 17.84
N ASP A 278 7.46 10.61 17.06
CA ASP A 278 6.41 11.54 17.46
C ASP A 278 5.00 11.10 17.04
N ALA A 279 4.87 10.14 16.11
CA ALA A 279 3.60 9.49 15.81
C ALA A 279 3.25 8.48 16.91
N ALA A 280 2.90 9.01 18.08
CA ALA A 280 2.84 8.29 19.35
C ALA A 280 1.41 8.11 19.88
N GLY A 281 0.37 8.49 19.12
CA GLY A 281 -1.03 8.34 19.49
C GLY A 281 -1.47 9.21 20.67
N ARG A 282 -0.79 10.33 20.95
CA ARG A 282 -1.12 11.21 22.08
C ARG A 282 -2.41 12.03 21.81
N PRO A 283 -3.34 12.13 22.77
CA PRO A 283 -4.62 12.82 22.59
C PRO A 283 -4.47 14.34 22.58
N LYS A 284 -5.52 15.08 22.21
CA LYS A 284 -5.50 16.55 22.22
C LYS A 284 -5.20 17.04 23.65
N ASN A 285 -4.34 18.06 23.77
CA ASN A 285 -3.90 18.62 25.04
C ASN A 285 -3.09 17.66 25.94
N TRP A 286 -2.44 16.63 25.40
CA TRP A 286 -1.49 15.77 26.13
C TRP A 286 -0.37 16.56 26.85
N THR A 287 -0.08 17.77 26.35
CA THR A 287 0.52 18.87 27.11
C THR A 287 -0.10 20.19 26.63
N SER A 288 0.06 21.27 27.42
CA SER A 288 -0.60 22.55 27.16
C SER A 288 -0.34 23.06 25.74
N GLY A 289 -1.41 23.43 25.03
CA GLY A 289 -1.38 23.95 23.67
C GLY A 289 -1.08 22.94 22.55
N LYS A 290 -0.84 21.65 22.84
CA LYS A 290 -0.55 20.65 21.80
C LYS A 290 -1.84 20.04 21.21
N LYS A 291 -1.85 19.91 19.89
CA LYS A 291 -2.83 19.11 19.15
C LYS A 291 -2.62 17.62 19.44
N LYS A 292 -3.62 16.78 19.15
CA LYS A 292 -3.42 15.33 19.09
C LYS A 292 -2.33 15.00 18.06
N ASP A 293 -1.64 13.87 18.25
CA ASP A 293 -0.74 13.37 17.22
C ASP A 293 -1.50 13.07 15.93
N HIS A 294 -0.80 13.17 14.79
CA HIS A 294 -1.40 12.96 13.48
C HIS A 294 -1.64 11.48 13.18
N SER A 295 -0.88 10.59 13.83
CA SER A 295 -1.01 9.14 13.80
C SER A 295 -0.29 8.50 15.01
N SER A 296 -0.31 7.17 15.07
CA SER A 296 0.28 6.32 16.09
C SER A 296 1.37 5.37 15.53
N VAL A 297 1.77 5.55 14.27
CA VAL A 297 2.58 4.56 13.51
C VAL A 297 3.93 4.23 14.13
N ASP A 298 4.55 5.15 14.87
CA ASP A 298 5.87 4.93 15.47
C ASP A 298 5.77 4.03 16.69
N ARG A 299 4.79 4.32 17.57
CA ARG A 299 4.48 3.46 18.73
C ARG A 299 4.02 2.07 18.27
N LEU A 300 3.16 2.01 17.25
CA LEU A 300 2.66 0.75 16.72
C LEU A 300 3.76 -0.08 16.02
N MET A 301 4.72 0.56 15.33
CA MET A 301 5.90 -0.14 14.81
C MET A 301 6.72 -0.74 15.96
N ALA A 302 7.00 0.02 17.02
CA ALA A 302 7.75 -0.48 18.18
C ALA A 302 7.06 -1.67 18.87
N LEU A 303 5.73 -1.65 18.98
CA LEU A 303 4.91 -2.76 19.51
C LEU A 303 4.83 -3.98 18.58
N ASN A 304 5.05 -3.81 17.28
CA ASN A 304 5.15 -4.90 16.32
C ASN A 304 6.55 -5.54 16.30
N VAL A 305 7.59 -4.70 16.42
CA VAL A 305 8.99 -5.13 16.50
C VAL A 305 9.30 -5.80 17.84
N ASP A 306 8.62 -5.38 18.92
CA ASP A 306 8.89 -5.68 20.33
C ASP A 306 10.17 -5.02 20.86
N VAL A 307 10.22 -3.69 20.78
CA VAL A 307 11.29 -2.84 21.35
C VAL A 307 10.71 -1.72 22.21
N LYS A 308 11.52 -1.19 23.15
CA LYS A 308 11.11 -0.04 23.97
C LYS A 308 10.78 1.16 23.07
N PHE A 309 9.68 1.85 23.37
CA PHE A 309 9.28 3.08 22.71
C PHE A 309 9.44 4.31 23.62
N GLU A 310 9.93 5.43 23.08
CA GLU A 310 9.96 6.74 23.74
C GLU A 310 9.52 7.84 22.76
N THR A 311 8.87 8.90 23.24
CA THR A 311 8.63 10.11 22.42
C THR A 311 9.88 11.00 22.38
N PRO A 312 10.02 11.95 21.43
CA PRO A 312 11.18 12.85 21.40
C PRO A 312 11.31 13.68 22.68
N GLU A 313 10.17 14.09 23.26
CA GLU A 313 10.12 14.79 24.54
C GLU A 313 10.63 13.94 25.73
N GLU A 314 10.33 12.64 25.75
CA GLU A 314 10.83 11.69 26.76
C GLU A 314 12.32 11.42 26.55
N HIS A 315 12.72 11.17 25.29
CA HIS A 315 14.07 10.74 24.95
C HIS A 315 15.10 11.86 25.11
N PHE A 316 14.85 13.03 24.52
CA PHE A 316 15.80 14.16 24.50
C PHE A 316 15.61 15.09 25.70
N LEU A 317 14.37 15.44 26.05
CA LEU A 317 14.07 16.45 27.08
C LEU A 317 13.77 15.87 28.47
N LYS A 318 13.83 14.54 28.64
CA LYS A 318 13.57 13.83 29.90
C LYS A 318 12.24 14.16 30.56
N ARG A 319 11.21 14.46 29.74
CA ARG A 319 9.85 14.65 30.22
C ARG A 319 9.22 13.32 30.64
N LYS A 320 8.24 13.38 31.54
CA LYS A 320 7.40 12.24 31.90
C LYS A 320 6.60 11.77 30.67
N THR A 321 6.36 10.47 30.58
CA THR A 321 5.57 9.86 29.50
C THR A 321 4.19 10.49 29.39
N ALA A 322 3.84 10.90 28.18
CA ALA A 322 2.51 11.45 27.89
C ALA A 322 1.45 10.34 27.80
N PRO A 323 0.17 10.62 28.13
CA PRO A 323 -0.91 9.68 27.84
C PRO A 323 -1.02 9.44 26.33
N TYR A 324 -1.44 8.24 25.94
CA TYR A 324 -1.64 7.85 24.56
C TYR A 324 -2.81 6.87 24.44
N GLU A 325 -3.42 6.84 23.26
CA GLU A 325 -4.51 5.92 22.92
C GLU A 325 -3.98 4.87 21.93
N LEU A 326 -4.36 3.60 22.13
CA LEU A 326 -4.11 2.52 21.16
C LEU A 326 -5.35 2.31 20.27
N PRO A 327 -5.18 1.74 19.06
CA PRO A 327 -6.30 1.41 18.19
C PRO A 327 -7.33 0.51 18.86
N LYS A 328 -8.62 0.74 18.58
CA LYS A 328 -9.73 -0.06 19.15
C LYS A 328 -9.64 -1.55 18.79
N PHE A 329 -9.09 -1.87 17.64
CA PHE A 329 -8.84 -3.23 17.20
C PHE A 329 -7.38 -3.61 17.51
N ASN A 330 -7.19 -4.64 18.33
CA ASN A 330 -5.89 -5.23 18.62
C ASN A 330 -5.73 -6.55 17.83
N PRO A 331 -4.88 -6.60 16.79
CA PRO A 331 -4.70 -7.79 15.96
C PRO A 331 -4.05 -8.98 16.68
N LYS A 332 -3.43 -8.77 17.85
CA LYS A 332 -2.91 -9.86 18.70
C LYS A 332 -4.01 -10.56 19.51
N ASN A 333 -5.19 -9.96 19.65
CA ASN A 333 -6.29 -10.45 20.49
C ASN A 333 -7.40 -11.11 19.64
N LEU A 334 -7.02 -12.01 18.73
CA LEU A 334 -7.98 -12.82 17.96
C LEU A 334 -8.45 -13.99 18.82
N LEU A 335 -9.58 -13.80 19.51
CA LEU A 335 -10.21 -14.87 20.26
C LEU A 335 -10.67 -15.99 19.32
N GLN A 336 -10.37 -17.23 19.68
CA GLN A 336 -10.97 -18.39 19.04
C GLN A 336 -12.46 -18.43 19.42
N THR A 337 -13.32 -18.24 18.42
CA THR A 337 -14.78 -18.20 18.58
C THR A 337 -15.42 -19.21 17.64
N ASP A 338 -16.62 -19.68 17.99
CA ASP A 338 -17.44 -20.48 17.09
C ASP A 338 -17.67 -19.74 15.77
N ILE A 339 -17.83 -20.48 14.67
CA ILE A 339 -17.96 -19.89 13.32
C ILE A 339 -19.19 -18.95 13.24
N CYS A 340 -20.24 -19.25 13.99
CA CYS A 340 -21.48 -18.49 13.99
C CYS A 340 -22.15 -18.43 15.37
N LYS A 341 -23.17 -17.60 15.51
CA LYS A 341 -24.09 -17.57 16.65
C LYS A 341 -25.55 -17.60 16.17
N PRO A 342 -26.43 -18.41 16.79
CA PRO A 342 -26.12 -19.50 17.74
C PRO A 342 -25.14 -20.54 17.16
N ALA A 343 -24.34 -21.19 18.01
CA ALA A 343 -23.21 -22.03 17.58
C ALA A 343 -23.63 -23.39 16.99
N ASP A 344 -24.86 -23.80 17.28
CA ASP A 344 -25.52 -25.04 16.84
C ASP A 344 -26.25 -24.90 15.48
N VAL A 345 -26.25 -23.71 14.87
CA VAL A 345 -26.92 -23.47 13.58
C VAL A 345 -26.22 -24.20 12.43
N GLU A 346 -26.98 -25.01 11.68
CA GLU A 346 -26.50 -25.60 10.43
C GLU A 346 -26.21 -24.50 9.38
N LEU A 347 -24.94 -24.34 9.01
CA LEU A 347 -24.51 -23.37 7.99
C LEU A 347 -25.12 -23.65 6.60
N THR A 348 -25.51 -24.90 6.32
CA THR A 348 -26.10 -25.33 5.06
C THR A 348 -27.29 -26.26 5.32
N LEU A 349 -28.45 -25.99 4.73
CA LEU A 349 -29.59 -26.91 4.79
C LEU A 349 -29.60 -27.90 3.61
N LYS A 350 -30.18 -29.08 3.84
CA LYS A 350 -30.45 -30.10 2.79
C LYS A 350 -31.60 -29.70 1.85
N GLN A 351 -32.54 -28.90 2.34
CA GLN A 351 -33.61 -28.33 1.53
C GLN A 351 -33.09 -27.15 0.70
N GLN A 352 -33.74 -26.85 -0.42
CA GLN A 352 -33.41 -25.66 -1.20
C GLN A 352 -33.62 -24.39 -0.35
N GLU A 353 -32.62 -23.50 -0.32
CA GLU A 353 -32.69 -22.23 0.40
C GLU A 353 -31.95 -21.09 -0.32
N MET A 354 -32.19 -19.87 0.15
CA MET A 354 -31.44 -18.68 -0.21
C MET A 354 -30.69 -18.15 1.01
N ILE A 355 -29.38 -17.91 0.89
CA ILE A 355 -28.58 -17.25 1.92
C ILE A 355 -28.21 -15.84 1.43
N LEU A 356 -28.58 -14.83 2.20
CA LEU A 356 -28.23 -13.44 1.95
C LEU A 356 -27.11 -13.02 2.90
N MET A 357 -25.90 -12.81 2.38
CA MET A 357 -24.79 -12.31 3.20
C MET A 357 -24.96 -10.81 3.47
N VAL A 358 -24.70 -10.37 4.69
CA VAL A 358 -24.72 -8.95 5.10
C VAL A 358 -23.40 -8.63 5.79
N GLY A 359 -22.77 -7.52 5.42
CA GLY A 359 -21.51 -7.10 6.05
C GLY A 359 -20.66 -6.18 5.18
N SER A 360 -19.75 -5.44 5.80
CA SER A 360 -18.93 -4.43 5.12
C SER A 360 -18.06 -5.04 4.01
N PRO A 361 -17.60 -4.24 3.03
CA PRO A 361 -16.43 -4.61 2.24
C PRO A 361 -15.27 -5.03 3.17
N ALA A 362 -14.48 -6.02 2.75
CA ALA A 362 -13.40 -6.63 3.54
C ALA A 362 -13.78 -7.31 4.89
N SER A 363 -15.07 -7.47 5.21
CA SER A 363 -15.49 -8.17 6.44
C SER A 363 -15.18 -9.68 6.47
N GLY A 364 -14.94 -10.30 5.32
CA GLY A 364 -14.66 -11.74 5.19
C GLY A 364 -15.71 -12.56 4.42
N LYS A 365 -16.89 -11.98 4.08
CA LYS A 365 -18.01 -12.69 3.40
C LYS A 365 -17.55 -13.65 2.29
N SER A 366 -16.85 -13.15 1.26
CA SER A 366 -16.43 -13.97 0.12
C SER A 366 -15.47 -15.12 0.47
N HIS A 367 -14.74 -15.01 1.59
CA HIS A 367 -13.92 -16.12 2.11
C HIS A 367 -14.80 -17.14 2.83
N PHE A 368 -15.70 -16.68 3.71
CA PHE A 368 -16.69 -17.53 4.37
C PHE A 368 -17.53 -18.32 3.34
N THR A 369 -18.12 -17.64 2.36
CA THR A 369 -18.96 -18.25 1.32
C THR A 369 -18.19 -19.32 0.54
N LYS A 370 -16.93 -19.05 0.16
CA LYS A 370 -16.08 -20.01 -0.58
C LYS A 370 -15.62 -21.20 0.25
N ASN A 371 -15.66 -21.11 1.58
CA ASN A 371 -15.23 -22.19 2.46
C ASN A 371 -16.39 -23.04 3.00
N HIS A 372 -17.52 -22.41 3.34
CA HIS A 372 -18.65 -23.07 3.99
C HIS A 372 -19.87 -23.29 3.08
N LEU A 373 -20.02 -22.52 1.99
CA LEU A 373 -21.20 -22.56 1.10
C LEU A 373 -20.85 -22.98 -0.34
N LYS A 374 -19.84 -23.87 -0.50
CA LYS A 374 -19.27 -24.28 -1.80
C LYS A 374 -20.29 -24.82 -2.80
N GLU A 375 -21.26 -25.59 -2.31
CA GLU A 375 -22.27 -26.25 -3.14
C GLU A 375 -23.36 -25.30 -3.64
N TYR A 376 -23.43 -24.07 -3.12
CA TYR A 376 -24.49 -23.11 -3.45
C TYR A 376 -24.19 -22.41 -4.78
N GLY A 377 -25.24 -22.01 -5.50
CA GLY A 377 -25.10 -21.06 -6.60
C GLY A 377 -24.54 -19.74 -6.08
N TYR A 378 -23.46 -19.23 -6.66
CA TYR A 378 -22.75 -18.05 -6.16
C TYR A 378 -23.14 -16.80 -6.95
N VAL A 379 -23.80 -15.84 -6.29
CA VAL A 379 -24.21 -14.57 -6.89
C VAL A 379 -23.46 -13.43 -6.20
N ASN A 380 -22.72 -12.65 -6.98
CA ASN A 380 -21.93 -11.51 -6.51
C ASN A 380 -22.03 -10.36 -7.54
N ARG A 381 -22.25 -9.14 -7.07
CA ARG A 381 -22.47 -7.97 -7.92
C ARG A 381 -21.19 -7.43 -8.54
N ASP A 382 -20.05 -7.61 -7.92
CA ASP A 382 -18.77 -7.14 -8.44
C ASP A 382 -18.38 -7.93 -9.70
N THR A 383 -18.79 -9.21 -9.81
CA THR A 383 -18.60 -10.02 -11.02
C THR A 383 -19.73 -9.86 -12.05
N LEU A 384 -20.98 -9.67 -11.62
CA LEU A 384 -22.14 -9.52 -12.51
C LEU A 384 -22.39 -8.07 -12.99
N GLY A 385 -21.82 -7.08 -12.31
CA GLY A 385 -21.89 -5.65 -12.64
C GLY A 385 -23.15 -4.91 -12.18
N SER A 386 -24.34 -5.54 -12.24
CA SER A 386 -25.61 -4.88 -11.85
C SER A 386 -26.46 -5.72 -10.89
N TRP A 387 -27.31 -5.05 -10.11
CA TRP A 387 -28.22 -5.73 -9.20
C TRP A 387 -29.29 -6.52 -9.98
N GLN A 388 -29.75 -6.02 -11.13
CA GLN A 388 -30.69 -6.73 -12.00
C GLN A 388 -30.12 -8.07 -12.51
N LYS A 389 -28.82 -8.10 -12.86
CA LYS A 389 -28.14 -9.35 -13.23
C LYS A 389 -27.99 -10.31 -12.04
N CYS A 390 -27.81 -9.79 -10.82
CA CYS A 390 -27.86 -10.61 -9.60
C CYS A 390 -29.23 -11.26 -9.41
N ILE A 391 -30.32 -10.49 -9.59
CA ILE A 391 -31.70 -11.00 -9.53
C ILE A 391 -31.94 -12.11 -10.56
N ALA A 392 -31.56 -11.89 -11.82
CA ALA A 392 -31.71 -12.90 -12.87
C ALA A 392 -30.92 -14.19 -12.58
N ALA A 393 -29.68 -14.07 -12.07
CA ALA A 393 -28.88 -15.23 -11.66
C ALA A 393 -29.49 -15.99 -10.46
N VAL A 394 -30.09 -15.27 -9.50
CA VAL A 394 -30.84 -15.88 -8.39
C VAL A 394 -32.04 -16.66 -8.93
N GLU A 395 -32.89 -16.06 -9.77
CA GLU A 395 -34.05 -16.75 -10.35
C GLU A 395 -33.62 -17.98 -11.17
N GLN A 396 -32.51 -17.91 -11.92
CA GLN A 396 -31.95 -19.04 -12.65
C GLN A 396 -31.57 -20.21 -11.72
N TYR A 397 -30.79 -19.97 -10.66
CA TYR A 397 -30.41 -21.02 -9.71
C TYR A 397 -31.62 -21.61 -8.98
N LEU A 398 -32.59 -20.76 -8.61
CA LEU A 398 -33.79 -21.24 -7.92
C LEU A 398 -34.65 -22.15 -8.82
N ASN A 399 -34.83 -21.78 -10.09
CA ASN A 399 -35.56 -22.59 -11.08
C ASN A 399 -34.86 -23.95 -11.34
N GLN A 400 -33.52 -23.99 -11.23
CA GLN A 400 -32.73 -25.22 -11.31
C GLN A 400 -32.77 -26.08 -10.02
N ARG A 401 -33.63 -25.74 -9.05
CA ARG A 401 -33.73 -26.36 -7.71
C ARG A 401 -32.42 -26.32 -6.90
N LYS A 402 -31.50 -25.40 -7.22
CA LYS A 402 -30.24 -25.22 -6.50
C LYS A 402 -30.39 -24.17 -5.39
N SER A 403 -29.79 -24.40 -4.22
CA SER A 403 -29.65 -23.36 -3.19
C SER A 403 -28.69 -22.27 -3.66
N VAL A 404 -28.89 -21.03 -3.24
CA VAL A 404 -28.14 -19.87 -3.76
C VAL A 404 -27.69 -18.95 -2.65
N VAL A 405 -26.46 -18.46 -2.74
CA VAL A 405 -25.86 -17.48 -1.84
C VAL A 405 -25.57 -16.17 -2.56
N ILE A 406 -26.02 -15.06 -1.98
CA ILE A 406 -25.83 -13.71 -2.48
C ILE A 406 -24.72 -13.05 -1.65
N ASP A 407 -23.48 -13.11 -2.14
CA ASP A 407 -22.31 -12.45 -1.56
C ASP A 407 -22.22 -11.00 -2.06
N ASN A 408 -23.09 -10.16 -1.50
CA ASN A 408 -23.08 -8.71 -1.66
C ASN A 408 -22.99 -8.03 -0.28
N THR A 409 -22.81 -6.71 -0.22
CA THR A 409 -22.75 -5.98 1.05
C THR A 409 -24.10 -5.91 1.76
N ASN A 410 -25.17 -5.70 1.00
CA ASN A 410 -26.57 -5.68 1.45
C ASN A 410 -26.83 -4.83 2.73
N PRO A 411 -26.40 -3.54 2.76
CA PRO A 411 -26.37 -2.71 3.96
C PRO A 411 -27.75 -2.38 4.53
N ASP A 412 -28.72 -2.05 3.66
CA ASP A 412 -30.03 -1.51 4.02
C ASP A 412 -31.19 -2.47 3.69
N ARG A 413 -32.36 -2.22 4.29
CA ARG A 413 -33.59 -3.01 4.10
C ARG A 413 -34.04 -3.04 2.64
N ASN A 414 -33.95 -1.94 1.90
CA ASN A 414 -34.38 -1.86 0.49
C ASN A 414 -33.51 -2.75 -0.42
N SER A 415 -32.21 -2.79 -0.18
CA SER A 415 -31.26 -3.66 -0.85
C SER A 415 -31.56 -5.14 -0.59
N ARG A 416 -31.93 -5.50 0.65
CA ARG A 416 -32.29 -6.87 1.05
C ARG A 416 -33.65 -7.32 0.53
N GLU A 417 -34.66 -6.44 0.60
CA GLU A 417 -36.05 -6.73 0.24
C GLU A 417 -36.19 -7.29 -1.20
N ARG A 418 -35.34 -6.86 -2.13
CA ARG A 418 -35.31 -7.33 -3.53
C ARG A 418 -35.12 -8.85 -3.63
N TYR A 419 -34.24 -9.41 -2.80
CA TYR A 419 -33.98 -10.85 -2.77
C TYR A 419 -35.07 -11.60 -1.99
N VAL A 420 -35.53 -11.04 -0.87
CA VAL A 420 -36.61 -11.64 -0.06
C VAL A 420 -37.93 -11.73 -0.85
N LYS A 421 -38.25 -10.74 -1.70
CA LYS A 421 -39.40 -10.78 -2.61
C LYS A 421 -39.34 -11.97 -3.59
N ILE A 422 -38.14 -12.29 -4.11
CA ILE A 422 -37.95 -13.44 -5.01
C ILE A 422 -38.06 -14.76 -4.24
N ALA A 423 -37.42 -14.87 -3.07
CA ALA A 423 -37.51 -16.04 -2.22
C ALA A 423 -38.99 -16.38 -1.90
N LYS A 424 -39.78 -15.36 -1.50
CA LYS A 424 -41.22 -15.47 -1.27
C LYS A 424 -42.00 -15.91 -2.53
N LYS A 425 -41.74 -15.30 -3.69
CA LYS A 425 -42.35 -15.68 -5.00
C LYS A 425 -42.07 -17.14 -5.38
N CYS A 426 -40.83 -17.60 -5.18
CA CYS A 426 -40.41 -18.98 -5.45
C CYS A 426 -40.78 -19.98 -4.34
N LYS A 427 -41.37 -19.52 -3.22
CA LYS A 427 -41.65 -20.32 -2.01
C LYS A 427 -40.41 -20.99 -1.40
N VAL A 428 -39.25 -20.36 -1.53
CA VAL A 428 -37.96 -20.81 -1.00
C VAL A 428 -37.64 -20.04 0.28
N PRO A 429 -37.24 -20.69 1.39
CA PRO A 429 -36.83 -20.00 2.60
C PRO A 429 -35.56 -19.18 2.38
N VAL A 430 -35.50 -18.00 3.01
CA VAL A 430 -34.31 -17.12 2.97
C VAL A 430 -33.76 -16.90 4.38
N ARG A 431 -32.44 -17.10 4.55
CA ARG A 431 -31.71 -16.80 5.78
C ARG A 431 -30.76 -15.63 5.58
N CYS A 432 -30.52 -14.86 6.63
CA CYS A 432 -29.62 -13.70 6.62
C CYS A 432 -28.35 -14.03 7.42
N PHE A 433 -27.18 -13.96 6.80
CA PHE A 433 -25.90 -14.26 7.44
C PHE A 433 -25.10 -12.96 7.63
N VAL A 434 -24.98 -12.49 8.87
CA VAL A 434 -24.49 -11.15 9.22
C VAL A 434 -23.06 -11.25 9.76
N MET A 435 -22.08 -10.69 9.06
CA MET A 435 -20.70 -10.67 9.54
C MET A 435 -20.54 -9.75 10.75
N THR A 436 -20.04 -10.26 11.87
CA THR A 436 -19.80 -9.47 13.10
C THR A 436 -18.50 -8.65 13.04
N THR A 437 -17.70 -8.80 11.98
CA THR A 437 -16.43 -8.09 11.75
C THR A 437 -16.60 -6.57 11.83
N SER A 438 -15.96 -5.95 12.83
CA SER A 438 -16.03 -4.49 13.05
C SER A 438 -15.38 -3.67 11.92
N LEU A 439 -15.69 -2.38 11.85
CA LEU A 439 -15.12 -1.44 10.87
C LEU A 439 -13.58 -1.45 10.85
N GLU A 440 -12.94 -1.35 12.02
CA GLU A 440 -11.48 -1.29 12.12
C GLU A 440 -10.84 -2.64 11.78
N HIS A 441 -11.51 -3.74 12.11
CA HIS A 441 -11.11 -5.09 11.70
C HIS A 441 -11.26 -5.31 10.19
N ALA A 442 -12.31 -4.77 9.56
CA ALA A 442 -12.48 -4.81 8.11
C ALA A 442 -11.42 -3.96 7.36
N LYS A 443 -11.03 -2.80 7.89
CA LYS A 443 -9.88 -2.03 7.39
C LYS A 443 -8.58 -2.82 7.51
N HIS A 444 -8.34 -3.47 8.66
CA HIS A 444 -7.18 -4.33 8.88
C HIS A 444 -7.15 -5.51 7.90
N ASN A 445 -8.28 -6.20 7.68
CA ASN A 445 -8.43 -7.23 6.66
C ASN A 445 -8.11 -6.73 5.25
N ASN A 446 -8.62 -5.55 4.87
CA ASN A 446 -8.28 -4.94 3.59
C ASN A 446 -6.76 -4.69 3.51
N LYS A 447 -6.17 -4.12 4.55
CA LYS A 447 -4.75 -3.79 4.58
C LYS A 447 -3.84 -5.01 4.52
N PHE A 448 -4.20 -6.07 5.22
CA PHE A 448 -3.52 -7.35 5.14
C PHE A 448 -3.55 -7.92 3.73
N ARG A 449 -4.72 -7.88 3.05
CA ARG A 449 -4.84 -8.35 1.66
C ARG A 449 -4.07 -7.49 0.66
N GLU A 450 -3.98 -6.17 0.87
CA GLU A 450 -3.09 -5.29 0.07
C GLU A 450 -1.61 -5.71 0.15
N LEU A 451 -1.20 -6.35 1.24
CA LEU A 451 0.18 -6.80 1.48
C LEU A 451 0.44 -8.25 1.04
N THR A 452 -0.59 -9.12 1.02
CA THR A 452 -0.43 -10.58 0.84
C THR A 452 -1.12 -11.20 -0.38
N ASP A 453 -2.00 -10.48 -1.09
CA ASP A 453 -2.68 -10.99 -2.29
C ASP A 453 -2.46 -10.02 -3.47
N PRO A 454 -1.55 -10.35 -4.42
CA PRO A 454 -1.27 -9.47 -5.57
C PRO A 454 -2.47 -9.32 -6.53
N ARG A 455 -3.54 -10.10 -6.34
CA ARG A 455 -4.79 -9.98 -7.10
C ARG A 455 -5.85 -9.14 -6.35
N HIS A 456 -5.57 -8.68 -5.13
CA HIS A 456 -6.50 -7.88 -4.36
C HIS A 456 -6.46 -6.43 -4.82
N THR A 457 -7.55 -5.98 -5.47
CA THR A 457 -7.79 -4.56 -5.72
C THR A 457 -8.01 -3.83 -4.38
N PRO A 458 -7.16 -2.85 -4.00
CA PRO A 458 -7.31 -2.13 -2.74
C PRO A 458 -8.68 -1.47 -2.59
N ILE A 459 -9.43 -1.80 -1.53
CA ILE A 459 -10.72 -1.16 -1.26
C ILE A 459 -10.46 0.18 -0.59
N ASN A 460 -10.89 1.27 -1.23
CA ASN A 460 -10.81 2.60 -0.64
C ASN A 460 -11.65 2.66 0.65
N GLU A 461 -11.05 3.12 1.75
CA GLU A 461 -11.71 3.23 3.06
C GLU A 461 -13.03 4.02 3.03
N ILE A 462 -13.18 4.97 2.10
CA ILE A 462 -14.44 5.69 1.87
C ILE A 462 -15.60 4.72 1.59
N ILE A 463 -15.37 3.61 0.89
CA ILE A 463 -16.38 2.61 0.58
C ILE A 463 -16.78 1.83 1.85
N ILE A 464 -15.80 1.50 2.70
CA ILE A 464 -16.04 0.83 3.98
C ILE A 464 -16.80 1.75 4.94
N HIS A 465 -16.42 3.03 5.01
CA HIS A 465 -17.13 4.05 5.78
C HIS A 465 -18.53 4.35 5.24
N SER A 466 -18.72 4.34 3.92
CA SER A 466 -20.03 4.52 3.29
C SER A 466 -20.99 3.39 3.69
N TYR A 467 -20.52 2.14 3.64
CA TYR A 467 -21.28 0.98 4.11
C TYR A 467 -21.81 1.18 5.54
N MET A 468 -20.96 1.61 6.48
CA MET A 468 -21.36 1.79 7.88
C MET A 468 -22.40 2.91 8.09
N LYS A 469 -22.50 3.88 7.17
CA LYS A 469 -23.53 4.94 7.22
C LYS A 469 -24.89 4.48 6.68
N THR A 470 -24.89 3.51 5.77
CA THR A 470 -26.10 2.94 5.15
C THR A 470 -26.54 1.64 5.83
N TYR A 471 -25.75 1.12 6.78
CA TYR A 471 -26.04 -0.15 7.43
C TYR A 471 -27.25 -0.05 8.38
N GLU A 472 -28.26 -0.84 8.09
CA GLU A 472 -29.42 -1.09 8.93
C GLU A 472 -29.38 -2.56 9.38
N PRO A 473 -29.33 -2.86 10.69
CA PRO A 473 -29.37 -4.24 11.17
C PRO A 473 -30.58 -5.00 10.63
N PRO A 474 -30.42 -6.24 10.13
CA PRO A 474 -31.52 -6.99 9.57
C PRO A 474 -32.48 -7.49 10.66
N THR A 475 -33.78 -7.55 10.35
CA THR A 475 -34.82 -8.06 11.27
C THR A 475 -35.67 -9.17 10.63
N LEU A 476 -36.25 -10.05 11.45
CA LEU A 476 -37.11 -11.13 10.97
C LEU A 476 -38.35 -10.60 10.21
N GLU A 477 -38.79 -9.38 10.53
CA GLU A 477 -39.90 -8.66 9.86
C GLU A 477 -39.65 -8.39 8.36
N GLU A 478 -38.40 -8.42 7.89
CA GLU A 478 -38.10 -8.38 6.46
C GLU A 478 -38.63 -9.65 5.74
N GLY A 479 -38.76 -10.76 6.47
CA GLY A 479 -39.19 -12.07 5.99
C GLY A 479 -38.07 -13.10 5.90
N PHE A 480 -37.03 -12.96 6.72
CA PHE A 480 -36.03 -14.01 6.91
C PHE A 480 -36.59 -15.14 7.79
N LYS A 481 -36.29 -16.39 7.44
CA LYS A 481 -36.55 -17.56 8.31
C LYS A 481 -35.72 -17.50 9.58
N GLU A 482 -34.48 -17.02 9.46
CA GLU A 482 -33.46 -17.00 10.50
C GLU A 482 -32.42 -15.91 10.19
N ILE A 483 -31.84 -15.33 11.23
CA ILE A 483 -30.69 -14.42 11.14
C ILE A 483 -29.56 -15.06 11.94
N VAL A 484 -28.42 -15.26 11.29
CA VAL A 484 -27.24 -15.94 11.83
C VAL A 484 -26.10 -14.95 11.88
N GLU A 485 -25.51 -14.73 13.05
CA GLU A 485 -24.28 -13.94 13.16
C GLU A 485 -23.09 -14.80 12.77
N ILE A 486 -22.25 -14.32 11.85
CA ILE A 486 -21.03 -15.00 11.38
C ILE A 486 -19.83 -14.30 11.99
N ASN A 487 -19.08 -15.03 12.83
CA ASN A 487 -17.88 -14.51 13.48
C ASN A 487 -16.70 -14.47 12.50
N PHE A 488 -15.78 -13.55 12.73
CA PHE A 488 -14.50 -13.58 12.04
C PHE A 488 -13.62 -14.69 12.64
N VAL A 489 -13.47 -15.80 11.91
CA VAL A 489 -12.49 -16.84 12.23
C VAL A 489 -11.27 -16.66 11.34
N PRO A 490 -10.07 -16.38 11.90
CA PRO A 490 -8.86 -16.22 11.09
C PRO A 490 -8.44 -17.52 10.42
N SER A 491 -8.01 -17.44 9.16
CA SER A 491 -7.41 -18.53 8.41
C SER A 491 -6.26 -18.00 7.57
N PHE A 492 -5.07 -18.61 7.72
CA PHE A 492 -3.82 -18.14 7.13
C PHE A 492 -3.20 -19.22 6.25
N ARG A 493 -2.50 -18.82 5.18
CA ARG A 493 -1.85 -19.77 4.25
C ARG A 493 -0.61 -20.41 4.86
N ASN A 494 0.04 -19.71 5.79
CA ASN A 494 1.28 -20.09 6.45
C ASN A 494 1.49 -19.23 7.72
N GLU A 495 2.55 -19.52 8.47
CA GLU A 495 2.92 -18.82 9.70
C GLU A 495 3.38 -17.36 9.48
N GLN A 496 3.92 -17.01 8.31
CA GLN A 496 4.32 -15.63 8.00
C GLN A 496 3.08 -14.74 7.79
N ASP A 497 2.08 -15.24 7.07
CA ASP A 497 0.76 -14.63 6.92
C ASP A 497 0.11 -14.40 8.31
N ARG A 498 0.15 -15.39 9.21
CA ARG A 498 -0.32 -15.26 10.59
C ARG A 498 0.39 -14.11 11.31
N ARG A 499 1.72 -14.15 11.38
CA ARG A 499 2.53 -13.15 12.10
C ARG A 499 2.29 -11.73 11.58
N LEU A 500 2.21 -11.56 10.25
CA LEU A 500 1.90 -10.27 9.65
C LEU A 500 0.48 -9.81 9.99
N TYR A 501 -0.49 -10.73 10.04
CA TYR A 501 -1.86 -10.40 10.43
C TYR A 501 -1.97 -9.97 11.90
N GLU A 502 -1.16 -10.55 12.80
CA GLU A 502 -1.11 -10.21 14.24
C GLU A 502 -0.41 -8.88 14.54
N MET A 503 0.22 -8.23 13.55
CA MET A 503 0.80 -6.89 13.68
C MET A 503 -0.24 -5.79 13.49
N TYR A 504 -0.06 -4.63 14.12
CA TYR A 504 -0.77 -3.42 13.73
C TYR A 504 -0.37 -2.99 12.31
N LEU A 505 -1.33 -2.91 11.37
CA LEU A 505 -1.07 -2.55 9.97
C LEU A 505 -1.59 -1.17 9.55
N LEU A 506 -2.44 -0.54 10.37
CA LEU A 506 -3.17 0.69 10.05
C LEU A 506 -2.48 1.94 10.60
N GLU A 507 -2.55 3.05 9.86
CA GLU A 507 -1.83 4.31 10.14
C GLU A 507 -2.58 5.27 11.09
N ASN A 508 -3.35 4.71 12.04
CA ASN A 508 -4.35 5.40 12.87
C ASN A 508 -3.88 6.68 13.56
#